data_AF-A0A0Q7RU03-F1
#
_entry.id   AF-A0A0Q7RU03-F1
#
_cell.length_a   1.000
_cell.length_b   1.000
_cell.length_c   1.000
_cell.angle_alpha   90.00
_cell.angle_beta   90.00
_cell.angle_gamma   90.00
#
_symmetry.space_group_name_H-M   'P 1'
#
loop_
_entity.id
_entity.type
_entity.pdbx_description
1 polymer ?
#
loop_
_entity_poly.entity_id
_entity_poly.type
_entity_poly.pdbx_seq_one_letter_code
_entity_poly.pdbx_strand_id
1 'polypeptide(L)'
;MMSLILSLAALAAAPALIDPTYGPYTADQTEFIGWVRFSNGEFQLYGDEQDARRPIAPGCVSGAAPRGEMDQARGDLRGQKVKITGRAVPWNEATNHRIEHRGSNIRNDCGAAFVVVADDIRPAN
;
A
#
# COMPACT_ATOMS: atom_id res chain seq x y z
N MET A 1 -44.82 -17.30 43.86
CA MET A 1 -43.66 -18.07 43.36
C MET A 1 -43.12 -17.33 42.15
N MET A 2 -41.90 -16.79 42.25
CA MET A 2 -41.28 -15.90 41.27
C MET A 2 -40.61 -16.74 40.17
N SER A 3 -40.94 -16.52 38.90
CA SER A 3 -40.18 -17.09 37.77
C SER A 3 -39.59 -15.94 36.96
N LEU A 4 -38.29 -15.69 37.18
CA LEU A 4 -37.49 -14.82 36.32
C LEU A 4 -37.08 -15.62 35.08
N ILE A 5 -37.47 -15.13 33.91
CA ILE A 5 -37.04 -15.65 32.62
C ILE A 5 -35.72 -14.93 32.27
N LEU A 6 -34.60 -15.66 32.31
CA LEU A 6 -33.31 -15.16 31.80
C LEU A 6 -33.34 -15.22 30.27
N SER A 7 -33.45 -14.06 29.62
CA SER A 7 -33.24 -13.92 28.19
C SER A 7 -31.74 -13.95 27.89
N LEU A 8 -31.27 -15.05 27.29
CA LEU A 8 -29.90 -15.23 26.83
C LEU A 8 -29.71 -14.40 25.54
N ALA A 9 -29.07 -13.24 25.64
CA ALA A 9 -28.70 -12.43 24.49
C ALA A 9 -27.54 -13.12 23.74
N ALA A 10 -27.85 -13.76 22.61
CA ALA A 10 -26.85 -14.24 21.67
C ALA A 10 -26.19 -13.03 20.99
N LEU A 11 -25.00 -12.66 21.45
CA LEU A 11 -24.12 -11.75 20.73
C LEU A 11 -23.66 -12.46 19.46
N ALA A 12 -24.38 -12.23 18.36
CA ALA A 12 -23.87 -12.49 17.02
C ALA A 12 -22.70 -11.52 16.78
N ALA A 13 -21.49 -11.91 17.19
CA ALA A 13 -20.27 -11.31 16.68
C ALA A 13 -20.21 -11.65 15.18
N ALA A 14 -20.69 -10.73 14.34
CA ALA A 14 -20.39 -10.79 12.92
C ALA A 14 -18.85 -10.83 12.79
N PRO A 15 -18.28 -11.73 11.98
CA PRO A 15 -16.86 -11.64 11.68
C PRO A 15 -16.64 -10.26 11.06
N ALA A 16 -15.75 -9.48 11.67
CA ALA A 16 -15.25 -8.28 11.03
C ALA A 16 -14.71 -8.72 9.67
N LEU A 17 -15.39 -8.31 8.60
CA LEU A 17 -14.83 -8.38 7.26
C LEU A 17 -13.53 -7.60 7.36
N ILE A 18 -12.41 -8.31 7.33
CA ILE A 18 -11.11 -7.69 7.12
C ILE A 18 -11.25 -7.08 5.73
N ASP A 19 -11.57 -5.79 5.68
CA ASP A 19 -11.59 -5.03 4.46
C ASP A 19 -10.18 -5.16 3.87
N PRO A 20 -10.02 -5.79 2.69
CA PRO A 20 -8.70 -6.00 2.08
C PRO A 20 -8.12 -4.70 1.51
N THR A 21 -8.48 -3.54 2.06
CA THR A 21 -7.87 -2.25 1.75
C THR A 21 -6.45 -2.27 2.36
N TYR A 22 -5.53 -2.90 1.64
CA TYR A 22 -4.11 -3.01 1.98
C TYR A 22 -3.50 -1.61 2.10
N GLY A 23 -3.43 -1.10 3.33
CA GLY A 23 -2.81 0.18 3.67
C GLY A 23 -3.80 1.35 3.74
N PRO A 24 -3.37 2.54 4.21
CA PRO A 24 -4.23 3.71 4.36
C PRO A 24 -4.60 4.39 3.01
N TYR A 25 -4.36 3.69 1.89
CA TYR A 25 -4.42 4.27 0.56
C TYR A 25 -5.66 3.82 -0.19
N THR A 26 -6.22 4.72 -0.98
CA THR A 26 -7.43 4.49 -1.77
C THR A 26 -7.16 4.79 -3.25
N ALA A 27 -7.91 4.13 -4.14
CA ALA A 27 -7.66 4.20 -5.58
C ALA A 27 -8.03 5.56 -6.23
N ASP A 28 -8.73 6.43 -5.52
CA ASP A 28 -9.08 7.79 -5.95
C ASP A 28 -8.02 8.84 -5.58
N GLN A 29 -7.00 8.45 -4.80
CA GLN A 29 -5.90 9.34 -4.42
C GLN A 29 -4.97 9.63 -5.60
N THR A 30 -4.47 10.87 -5.62
CA THR A 30 -3.38 11.31 -6.50
C THR A 30 -2.11 11.69 -5.74
N GLU A 31 -2.20 11.76 -4.40
CA GLU A 31 -1.09 12.00 -3.50
C GLU A 31 -1.05 10.90 -2.44
N PHE A 32 0.13 10.28 -2.27
CA PHE A 32 0.35 9.20 -1.34
C PHE A 32 1.49 9.57 -0.41
N ILE A 33 1.23 9.62 0.89
CA ILE A 33 2.22 9.98 1.90
C ILE A 33 2.48 8.76 2.78
N GLY A 34 3.75 8.43 3.01
CA GLY A 34 4.10 7.25 3.78
C GLY A 34 5.60 7.03 3.88
N TRP A 35 5.98 5.93 4.51
CA TRP A 35 7.35 5.48 4.66
C TRP A 35 7.71 4.51 3.56
N VAL A 36 8.77 4.84 2.81
CA VAL A 36 9.12 4.10 1.61
C VAL A 36 10.19 3.05 1.87
N ARG A 37 9.94 1.85 1.36
CA ARG A 37 10.95 0.80 1.18
C ARG A 37 11.09 0.53 -0.30
N PHE A 38 12.27 0.07 -0.73
CA PHE A 38 12.50 -0.34 -2.11
C PHE A 38 12.88 -1.82 -2.17
N SER A 39 12.17 -2.57 -3.00
CA SER A 39 12.36 -4.01 -3.20
C SER A 39 12.03 -4.39 -4.64
N ASN A 40 12.76 -5.35 -5.21
CA ASN A 40 12.48 -5.91 -6.55
C ASN A 40 12.29 -4.91 -7.71
N GLY A 41 12.80 -3.68 -7.57
CA GLY A 41 12.69 -2.63 -8.59
C GLY A 41 11.47 -1.70 -8.43
N GLU A 42 10.64 -1.90 -7.41
CA GLU A 42 9.50 -1.06 -7.06
C GLU A 42 9.68 -0.42 -5.67
N PHE A 43 8.87 0.59 -5.38
CA PHE A 43 8.67 1.07 -4.02
C PHE A 43 7.51 0.32 -3.36
N GLN A 44 7.62 0.17 -2.04
CA GLN A 44 6.57 -0.29 -1.14
C GLN A 44 6.33 0.87 -0.18
N LEU A 45 5.15 1.47 -0.26
CA LEU A 45 4.78 2.62 0.56
C LEU A 45 3.89 2.15 1.71
N TYR A 46 4.33 2.41 2.94
CA TYR A 46 3.63 2.06 4.18
C TYR A 46 3.07 3.32 4.85
N GLY A 47 1.91 3.22 5.50
CA GLY A 47 1.40 4.30 6.33
C GLY A 47 2.30 4.62 7.52
N ASP A 48 2.85 3.57 8.15
CA ASP A 48 3.61 3.64 9.39
C ASP A 48 5.09 3.29 9.21
N GLU A 49 5.95 3.99 9.94
CA GLU A 49 7.41 3.80 9.91
C GLU A 49 7.81 2.40 10.37
N GLN A 50 7.12 1.90 11.41
CA GLN A 50 7.44 0.61 12.00
C GLN A 50 7.23 -0.53 11.01
N ASP A 51 6.21 -0.44 10.16
CA ASP A 51 5.93 -1.45 9.16
C ASP A 51 6.93 -1.42 8.01
N ALA A 52 7.34 -0.22 7.57
CA ALA A 52 8.41 -0.07 6.58
C ALA A 52 9.76 -0.67 7.05
N ARG A 53 9.99 -0.74 8.37
CA ARG A 53 11.21 -1.32 8.98
C ARG A 53 11.11 -2.83 9.19
N ARG A 54 9.92 -3.43 9.18
CA ARG A 54 9.75 -4.87 9.37
C ARG A 54 10.13 -5.64 8.10
N PRO A 55 10.75 -6.84 8.22
CA PRO A 55 11.07 -7.66 7.06
C PRO A 55 9.82 -8.04 6.24
N ILE A 56 8.73 -8.35 6.94
CA ILE A 56 7.41 -8.68 6.39
C ILE A 56 6.39 -7.83 7.14
N ALA A 57 5.64 -7.01 6.42
CA ALA A 57 4.52 -6.25 6.97
C ALA A 57 3.39 -6.16 5.92
N PRO A 58 2.13 -6.36 6.32
CA PRO A 58 0.98 -6.11 5.45
C PRO A 58 0.74 -4.60 5.31
N GLY A 59 -0.21 -4.23 4.44
CA GLY A 59 -0.74 -2.86 4.41
C GLY A 59 0.13 -1.82 3.71
N CYS A 60 0.91 -2.24 2.72
CA CYS A 60 1.57 -1.30 1.80
C CYS A 60 0.86 -1.24 0.45
N VAL A 61 1.20 -0.21 -0.32
CA VAL A 61 0.92 -0.15 -1.76
C VAL A 61 2.24 -0.18 -2.53
N SER A 62 2.29 -1.03 -3.56
CA SER A 62 3.42 -1.10 -4.49
C SER A 62 3.32 -0.02 -5.55
N GLY A 63 4.46 0.42 -6.07
CA GLY A 63 4.45 1.34 -7.19
C GLY A 63 5.82 1.65 -7.76
N ALA A 64 5.85 2.45 -8.82
CA ALA A 64 7.11 2.93 -9.37
C ALA A 64 6.95 4.30 -10.02
N ALA A 65 8.01 5.10 -9.91
CA ALA A 65 8.27 6.27 -10.73
C ALA A 65 9.02 5.86 -12.02
N PRO A 66 9.32 6.78 -12.96
CA PRO A 66 10.18 6.48 -14.10
C PRO A 66 11.52 5.89 -13.66
N ARG A 67 12.13 5.06 -14.51
CA ARG A 67 13.31 4.24 -14.14
C ARG A 67 14.46 5.04 -13.52
N GLY A 68 14.81 6.18 -14.12
CA GLY A 68 15.89 7.05 -13.64
C GLY A 68 15.60 7.64 -12.26
N GLU A 69 14.35 8.03 -12.01
CA GLU A 69 13.90 8.54 -10.72
C GLU A 69 13.91 7.44 -9.65
N MET A 70 13.47 6.24 -10.00
CA MET A 70 13.55 5.08 -9.10
C MET A 70 14.99 4.73 -8.70
N ASP A 71 15.94 4.84 -9.64
CA ASP A 71 17.36 4.59 -9.34
C ASP A 71 17.93 5.64 -8.38
N GLN A 72 17.55 6.91 -8.54
CA GLN A 72 17.93 7.97 -7.61
C GLN A 72 17.26 7.81 -6.24
N ALA A 73 15.93 7.65 -6.21
CA ALA A 73 15.13 7.52 -4.99
C ALA A 73 15.57 6.33 -4.12
N ARG A 74 16.03 5.22 -4.74
CA ARG A 74 16.58 4.07 -4.01
C ARG A 74 17.82 4.40 -3.18
N GLY A 75 18.66 5.31 -3.68
CA GLY A 75 19.84 5.80 -2.96
C GLY A 75 19.46 6.84 -1.90
N ASP A 76 18.56 7.75 -2.26
CA ASP A 76 18.34 8.98 -1.48
C ASP A 76 17.22 8.87 -0.45
N LEU A 77 16.20 8.02 -0.66
CA LEU A 77 14.93 8.06 0.08
C LEU A 77 14.61 6.78 0.87
N ARG A 78 15.46 5.74 0.80
CA ARG A 78 15.19 4.46 1.45
C ARG A 78 14.92 4.63 2.96
N GLY A 79 13.77 4.15 3.41
CA GLY A 79 13.36 4.20 4.82
C GLY A 79 12.92 5.57 5.31
N GLN A 80 12.72 6.54 4.40
CA GLN A 80 12.25 7.88 4.74
C GLN A 80 10.75 8.03 4.52
N LYS A 81 10.17 9.05 5.15
CA LYS A 81 8.83 9.51 4.85
C LYS A 81 8.85 10.32 3.56
N VAL A 82 8.05 9.92 2.59
CA VAL A 82 7.96 10.53 1.27
C VAL A 82 6.54 10.97 0.96
N LYS A 83 6.43 11.92 0.04
CA LYS A 83 5.21 12.27 -0.67
C LYS A 83 5.40 11.85 -2.12
N ILE A 84 4.46 11.05 -2.60
CA ILE A 84 4.40 10.56 -3.98
C ILE A 84 3.20 11.21 -4.64
N THR A 85 3.38 11.76 -5.83
CA THR A 85 2.26 12.18 -6.68
C THR A 85 2.16 11.26 -7.89
N GLY A 86 0.94 11.00 -8.34
CA GLY A 86 0.69 10.12 -9.46
C GLY A 86 -0.76 9.66 -9.48
N ARG A 87 -0.97 8.40 -9.85
CA ARG A 87 -2.31 7.80 -9.86
C ARG A 87 -2.26 6.34 -9.41
N ALA A 88 -3.35 5.90 -8.79
CA ALA A 88 -3.61 4.48 -8.64
C ALA A 88 -3.97 3.86 -9.99
N VAL A 89 -3.44 2.67 -10.25
CA VAL A 89 -3.82 1.83 -11.38
C VAL A 89 -4.32 0.50 -10.83
N PRO A 90 -5.57 0.12 -11.11
CA PRO A 90 -6.12 -1.19 -10.75
C PRO A 90 -5.20 -2.34 -11.16
N TRP A 91 -4.98 -3.31 -10.27
CA TRP A 91 -4.04 -4.41 -10.55
C TRP A 91 -4.55 -5.36 -11.65
N ASN A 92 -5.86 -5.40 -11.89
CA ASN A 92 -6.44 -6.15 -13.01
C ASN A 92 -6.05 -5.61 -14.40
N GLU A 93 -5.42 -4.44 -14.49
CA GLU A 93 -4.82 -3.91 -15.73
C GLU A 93 -3.42 -4.49 -16.01
N ALA A 94 -2.85 -5.27 -15.07
CA ALA A 94 -1.54 -5.88 -15.26
C ALA A 94 -1.51 -6.83 -16.46
N THR A 95 -0.46 -6.71 -17.27
CA THR A 95 -0.19 -7.60 -18.39
C THR A 95 1.07 -8.39 -18.08
N ASN A 96 1.07 -9.72 -18.26
CA ASN A 96 2.22 -10.57 -17.90
C ASN A 96 2.69 -10.39 -16.44
N HIS A 97 1.73 -10.28 -15.51
CA HIS A 97 1.95 -10.11 -14.07
C HIS A 97 2.75 -8.85 -13.70
N ARG A 98 2.62 -7.78 -14.49
CA ARG A 98 3.26 -6.50 -14.22
C ARG A 98 2.46 -5.33 -14.77
N ILE A 99 2.67 -4.16 -14.18
CA ILE A 99 2.34 -2.87 -14.77
C ILE A 99 3.66 -2.18 -15.12
N GLU A 100 3.80 -1.75 -16.38
CA GLU A 100 5.00 -1.06 -16.85
C GLU A 100 4.78 0.45 -16.81
N HIS A 101 5.78 1.19 -16.33
CA HIS A 101 5.74 2.66 -16.31
C HIS A 101 7.10 3.24 -16.65
N ARG A 102 7.24 3.80 -17.86
CA ARG A 102 8.43 4.55 -18.32
C ARG A 102 9.75 3.83 -17.97
N GLY A 103 9.80 2.53 -18.28
CA GLY A 103 10.97 1.68 -18.06
C GLY A 103 11.08 1.02 -16.68
N SER A 104 10.19 1.36 -15.74
CA SER A 104 10.03 0.64 -14.47
C SER A 104 8.95 -0.44 -14.59
N ASN A 105 9.09 -1.49 -13.79
CA ASN A 105 8.10 -2.58 -13.70
C ASN A 105 7.58 -2.66 -12.28
N ILE A 106 6.26 -2.73 -12.14
CA ILE A 106 5.56 -2.91 -10.87
C ILE A 106 4.97 -4.32 -10.86
N ARG A 107 5.35 -5.11 -9.87
CA ARG A 107 4.98 -6.52 -9.67
C ARG A 107 3.90 -6.68 -8.61
N ASN A 108 3.59 -5.61 -7.89
CA ASN A 108 2.63 -5.59 -6.79
C ASN A 108 3.05 -6.53 -5.65
N ASP A 109 4.30 -6.38 -5.17
CA ASP A 109 4.82 -7.16 -4.04
C ASP A 109 3.98 -6.97 -2.77
N CYS A 110 3.26 -5.85 -2.63
CA CYS A 110 2.34 -5.59 -1.54
C CYS A 110 1.01 -6.36 -1.65
N GLY A 111 0.67 -6.90 -2.82
CA GLY A 111 -0.57 -7.64 -3.05
C GLY A 111 -1.84 -6.78 -2.96
N ALA A 112 -1.74 -5.47 -3.16
CA ALA A 112 -2.86 -4.54 -3.08
C ALA A 112 -3.78 -4.64 -4.30
N ALA A 113 -5.02 -4.13 -4.19
CA ALA A 113 -5.97 -4.12 -5.30
C ALA A 113 -5.56 -3.17 -6.45
N PHE A 114 -4.64 -2.25 -6.18
CA PHE A 114 -4.08 -1.30 -7.13
C PHE A 114 -2.60 -1.08 -6.82
N VAL A 115 -1.91 -0.46 -7.77
CA VAL A 115 -0.53 0.01 -7.61
C VAL A 115 -0.45 1.51 -7.89
N VAL A 116 0.62 2.16 -7.45
CA VAL A 116 0.84 3.58 -7.75
C VAL A 116 1.79 3.72 -8.92
N VAL A 117 1.29 4.33 -9.99
CA VAL A 117 2.12 4.83 -11.07
C VAL A 117 2.48 6.27 -10.75
N ALA A 118 3.70 6.48 -10.27
CA ALA A 118 4.17 7.75 -9.74
C ALA A 118 4.74 8.64 -10.85
N ASP A 119 4.47 9.93 -10.75
CA ASP A 119 5.08 10.98 -11.57
C ASP A 119 6.19 11.74 -10.82
N ASP A 120 6.18 11.72 -9.48
CA ASP A 120 7.19 12.33 -8.59
C ASP A 120 7.25 11.60 -7.23
N ILE A 121 8.46 11.44 -6.69
CA ILE A 121 8.74 10.95 -5.33
C ILE A 121 9.73 11.90 -4.66
N ARG A 122 9.32 12.50 -3.53
CA ARG A 122 10.14 13.45 -2.79
C ARG A 122 10.01 13.28 -1.27
N PRO A 123 10.99 13.78 -0.48
CA PRO A 123 10.86 13.81 0.98
C PRO A 123 9.58 14.54 1.43
N ALA A 124 8.92 14.03 2.48
CA ALA A 124 7.74 14.64 3.09
C ALA A 124 8.06 15.30 4.45
N ASN A 125 9.21 15.97 4.52
CA ASN A 125 9.74 16.62 5.72
C ASN A 125 8.95 17.87 6.09
#